data_AF-A0A2G7LYA4-F1
#
_entry.id   AF-A0A2G7LYA4-F1
#
_cell.length_a   1.000
_cell.length_b   1.000
_cell.length_c   1.000
_cell.angle_alpha   90.00
_cell.angle_beta   90.00
_cell.angle_gamma   90.00
#
_symmetry.space_group_name_H-M   'P 1'
#
loop_
_entity.id
_entity.type
_entity.pdbx_description
1 polymer ?
#
loop_
_entity_poly.entity_id
_entity_poly.type
_entity_poly.pdbx_seq_one_letter_code
_entity_poly.pdbx_strand_id
1 'polypeptide(L)' 'MKLVKYDSNSKLETWKFLGIGTNKPHELNNFMFNGYRIYDNENNTIIKTNLNLKQWIKDNEKPQVL' A
#
# COMPACT_ATOMS: atom_id res chain seq x y z
N MET A 1 3.36 8.99 -10.93
CA MET A 1 3.64 8.23 -9.70
C MET A 1 4.85 8.85 -9.01
N LYS A 2 4.85 9.01 -7.68
CA LYS A 2 6.00 9.58 -6.93
C LYS A 2 6.27 8.75 -5.67
N LEU A 3 7.52 8.32 -5.47
CA LEU A 3 7.95 7.72 -4.21
C LEU A 3 7.92 8.79 -3.11
N VAL A 4 7.20 8.53 -2.03
CA VAL A 4 7.04 9.49 -0.91
C VAL A 4 7.75 9.03 0.35
N LYS A 5 7.97 7.73 0.53
CA LYS A 5 8.73 7.21 1.66
C LYS A 5 9.38 5.88 1.30
N TYR A 6 10.57 5.65 1.83
CA TYR A 6 11.24 4.36 1.81
C TYR A 6 11.68 4.02 3.24
N ASP A 7 11.38 2.79 3.67
CA ASP A 7 11.90 2.22 4.91
C ASP A 7 12.97 1.19 4.57
N SER A 8 14.22 1.51 4.86
CA SER A 8 15.38 0.68 4.56
C SER A 8 15.45 -0.62 5.37
N ASN A 9 14.90 -0.64 6.57
CA ASN A 9 14.94 -1.81 7.46
C ASN A 9 13.97 -2.88 6.94
N SER A 10 12.77 -2.45 6.56
CA SER A 10 11.70 -3.31 6.08
C SER A 10 11.71 -3.49 4.56
N LYS A 11 12.58 -2.76 3.84
CA LYS A 11 12.59 -2.63 2.36
C LYS A 11 11.23 -2.26 1.79
N LEU A 12 10.50 -1.38 2.49
CA LEU A 12 9.14 -0.98 2.11
C LEU A 12 9.14 0.37 1.40
N GLU A 13 8.52 0.40 0.23
CA GLU A 13 8.32 1.61 -0.56
C GLU A 13 6.88 2.11 -0.44
N THR A 14 6.70 3.40 -0.16
CA THR A 14 5.40 4.07 -0.14
C THR A 14 5.31 4.98 -1.35
N TRP A 15 4.31 4.73 -2.19
CA TRP A 15 4.09 5.44 -3.45
C TRP A 15 2.81 6.29 -3.37
N LYS A 16 2.87 7.53 -3.87
CA LYS A 16 1.71 8.43 -4.00
C LYS A 16 1.27 8.51 -5.47
N PHE A 17 -0.03 8.33 -5.68
CA PHE A 17 -0.71 8.46 -6.97
C PHE A 17 -1.77 9.55 -6.83
N LEU A 18 -1.75 10.54 -7.74
CA LEU A 18 -2.77 11.60 -7.78
C LEU A 18 -3.97 11.23 -8.65
N GLY A 19 -3.81 10.20 -9.48
CA GLY A 19 -4.87 9.59 -10.26
C GLY A 19 -4.45 8.17 -10.65
N ILE A 20 -5.41 7.26 -10.62
CA ILE A 20 -5.26 5.92 -11.20
C ILE A 20 -6.26 5.85 -12.34
N GLY A 21 -5.75 5.91 -13.57
CA GLY A 21 -6.51 5.62 -14.78
C GLY A 21 -5.91 4.39 -15.43
N THR A 22 -6.66 3.30 -15.49
CA THR A 22 -6.34 2.18 -16.39
C THR A 22 -7.61 1.81 -17.15
N ASN A 23 -7.46 1.53 -18.44
CA ASN A 23 -8.53 1.02 -19.27
C ASN A 23 -8.78 -0.49 -19.03
N LYS A 24 -7.99 -1.12 -18.14
CA LYS A 24 -7.99 -2.55 -17.86
C LYS A 24 -8.27 -2.80 -16.37
N PRO A 25 -9.48 -3.26 -16.01
CA PRO A 25 -9.87 -3.49 -14.62
C PRO A 25 -8.95 -4.44 -13.84
N HIS A 26 -8.31 -5.41 -14.49
CA HIS A 26 -7.42 -6.36 -13.83
C HIS A 26 -6.10 -5.74 -13.34
N GLU A 27 -5.59 -4.71 -14.03
CA GLU A 27 -4.39 -3.99 -13.59
C GLU A 27 -4.67 -3.17 -12.32
N LEU A 28 -5.86 -2.56 -12.27
CA LEU A 28 -6.34 -1.87 -11.07
C LEU A 28 -6.50 -2.86 -9.91
N ASN A 29 -7.12 -4.02 -10.16
CA ASN A 29 -7.33 -5.03 -9.13
C ASN A 29 -6.02 -5.61 -8.60
N ASN A 30 -5.05 -5.92 -9.46
CA ASN A 30 -3.73 -6.39 -9.03
C ASN A 30 -3.00 -5.35 -8.18
N PHE A 31 -3.08 -4.08 -8.55
CA PHE A 31 -2.52 -2.99 -7.76
C PHE A 31 -3.19 -2.88 -6.38
N MET A 32 -4.51 -3.02 -6.33
CA MET A 32 -5.30 -2.93 -5.10
C MET A 32 -5.21 -4.19 -4.21
N PHE A 33 -4.73 -5.31 -4.76
CA PHE A 33 -4.61 -6.59 -4.05
C PHE A 33 -3.52 -6.56 -2.98
N ASN A 34 -2.43 -5.81 -3.20
CA ASN A 34 -1.31 -5.70 -2.25
C ASN A 34 -1.57 -4.77 -1.05
N GLY A 35 -2.82 -4.35 -0.88
CA GLY A 35 -3.25 -3.42 0.16
C GLY A 35 -3.03 -1.97 -0.25
N TYR A 36 -4.09 -1.17 -0.14
CA TYR A 36 -4.09 0.25 -0.48
C TYR A 36 -4.68 1.09 0.64
N ARG A 37 -4.38 2.39 0.61
CA ARG A 37 -5.03 3.42 1.43
C ARG A 37 -5.52 4.54 0.52
N ILE A 38 -6.76 4.97 0.70
CA ILE A 38 -7.32 6.16 0.07
C ILE A 38 -7.31 7.27 1.11
N TYR A 39 -6.63 8.37 0.78
CA TYR A 39 -6.47 9.53 1.63
C TYR A 39 -7.25 10.71 1.05
N ASP A 40 -8.10 11.31 1.86
CA ASP A 40 -8.77 12.56 1.55
C ASP A 40 -7.87 13.73 1.97
N ASN A 41 -7.41 14.53 0.98
CA ASN A 41 -6.56 15.68 1.24
C ASN A 41 -7.32 16.87 1.82
N GLU A 42 -8.62 17.01 1.56
CA GLU A 42 -9.43 18.14 2.05
C GLU A 42 -9.67 18.01 3.56
N ASN A 43 -10.08 16.81 3.97
CA ASN A 43 -10.34 16.51 5.38
C ASN A 43 -9.12 15.97 6.13
N ASN A 44 -7.99 15.78 5.45
CA ASN A 44 -6.74 15.26 6.00
C ASN A 44 -6.91 13.91 6.75
N THR A 45 -7.72 13.01 6.18
CA THR A 45 -8.09 11.73 6.81
C THR A 45 -8.00 10.55 5.85
N ILE A 46 -7.78 9.35 6.40
CA ILE A 46 -7.86 8.10 5.63
C ILE A 46 -9.32 7.67 5.55
N ILE A 47 -9.88 7.64 4.34
CA ILE A 47 -11.29 7.27 4.11
C ILE A 47 -11.48 5.78 3.79
N LYS A 48 -10.44 5.08 3.33
CA LYS A 48 -10.48 3.64 3.09
C LYS A 48 -9.10 3.01 3.20
N THR A 49 -9.02 1.83 3.79
CA THR A 49 -7.82 0.98 3.77
C THR A 49 -8.25 -0.47 3.52
N ASN A 50 -7.55 -1.17 2.63
CA ASN A 50 -7.66 -2.63 2.49
C ASN A 50 -6.42 -3.34 3.06
N LEU A 51 -5.49 -2.58 3.64
CA LEU A 51 -4.28 -3.11 4.22
C LEU A 51 -4.52 -3.45 5.69
N ASN A 52 -4.73 -4.73 6.00
CA ASN A 52 -4.62 -5.22 7.36
C ASN A 52 -3.12 -5.37 7.69
N LEU A 53 -2.50 -4.26 8.08
CA LEU A 53 -1.07 -4.18 8.32
C LEU A 53 -0.59 -5.22 9.34
N LYS A 54 -1.40 -5.50 10.37
CA LYS A 54 -1.10 -6.51 11.39
C LYS A 54 -1.06 -7.91 10.80
N GLN A 55 -2.01 -8.25 9.93
CA GLN A 55 -2.03 -9.55 9.26
C GLN A 55 -0.88 -9.68 8.26
N TRP A 56 -0.64 -8.65 7.45
CA TRP A 56 0.46 -8.65 6.48
C TRP A 56 1.83 -8.83 7.17
N ILE A 57 2.06 -8.13 8.29
CA ILE A 57 3.29 -8.30 9.09
C ILE A 57 3.38 -9.74 9.62
N LYS A 58 2.30 -10.30 10.18
CA LYS A 58 2.30 -11.70 10.64
C LYS A 58 2.60 -12.71 9.54
N ASP A 59 2.03 -12.49 8.35
CA ASP A 59 2.17 -13.40 7.21
C ASP A 59 3.56 -13.30 6.55
N ASN A 60 4.27 -12.18 6.75
CA ASN A 60 5.56 -11.88 6.09
C ASN A 60 6.73 -11.71 7.07
N GLU A 61 6.50 -11.77 8.38
CA GLU A 61 7.54 -12.02 9.37
C GLU A 61 8.08 -13.42 9.11
N LYS A 62 9.20 -13.50 8.37
CA LYS A 62 9.96 -14.74 8.29
C LYS A 62 10.29 -15.20 9.71
N PRO A 63 10.15 -16.49 10.05
CA PRO A 63 10.73 -17.00 11.27
C PRO A 63 12.22 -16.68 11.23
N GLN A 64 12.69 -15.88 12.19
CA GLN A 64 14.12 -15.75 12.44
C GLN A 64 14.60 -17.15 12.84
N VAL A 65 15.25 -17.82 11.90
CA VAL A 65 15.99 -19.05 12.20
C VAL A 65 17.18 -18.60 13.06
N LEU A 66 17.10 -18.94 14.35
CA LEU A 66 18.20 -18.89 15.32
C LEU A 66 19.28 -19.90 14.95
#